data_AF-A0A8G1REV2-F1
#
_entry.id   AF-A0A8G1REV2-F1
#
_cell.length_a   1.000
_cell.length_b   1.000
_cell.length_c   1.000
_cell.angle_alpha   90.00
_cell.angle_beta   90.00
_cell.angle_gamma   90.00
#
_symmetry.space_group_name_H-M   'P 1'
#
loop_
_entity.id
_entity.type
_entity.pdbx_description
1 polymer ?
#
loop_
_entity_poly.entity_id
_entity_poly.type
_entity_poly.pdbx_seq_one_letter_code
_entity_poly.pdbx_strand_id
1 'polypeptide(L)'
;MEPRKTPPEYFLEIFADTTTVRDVLKGILNLIFFHRYFPSIRPTTFDVLDFTLPAINDVDLETLIDSRISSLVRQHSATSGGGIHEGGGGGGGGGSGSAGGGVRGRIAVEFYEKRRRRSGIWFGGLAGKGEEEVCWEVWNLDVTIATPRTES
;
A
#
# COMPACT_ATOMS: atom_id res chain seq x y z
N MET A 1 -9.37 15.50 26.16
CA MET A 1 -9.32 15.09 24.74
C MET A 1 -9.71 13.63 24.74
N GLU A 2 -10.97 13.31 24.41
CA GLU A 2 -11.42 11.92 24.28
C GLU A 2 -10.48 11.14 23.34
N PRO A 3 -10.06 9.92 23.68
CA PRO A 3 -9.37 9.06 22.73
C PRO A 3 -10.32 8.82 21.55
N ARG A 4 -9.89 9.20 20.34
CA ARG A 4 -10.66 8.92 19.11
C ARG A 4 -10.90 7.42 19.06
N LYS A 5 -12.17 7.00 18.97
CA LYS A 5 -12.55 5.58 18.90
C LYS A 5 -12.15 4.90 17.58
N THR A 6 -11.91 5.70 16.54
CA THR A 6 -11.47 5.25 15.21
C THR A 6 -10.16 5.95 14.85
N PRO A 7 -9.16 5.22 14.32
CA PRO A 7 -7.94 5.86 13.83
C PRO A 7 -8.27 6.79 12.66
N PRO A 8 -7.53 7.90 12.47
CA PRO A 8 -7.59 8.67 11.23
C PRO A 8 -7.23 7.78 10.03
N GLU A 9 -8.01 7.93 8.96
CA GLU A 9 -7.80 7.27 7.69
C GLU A 9 -7.53 8.31 6.60
N TYR A 10 -6.50 8.05 5.78
CA TYR A 10 -6.14 8.86 4.63
C TYR A 10 -6.28 8.02 3.36
N PHE A 11 -6.77 8.63 2.28
CA PHE A 11 -6.96 7.97 1.00
C PHE A 11 -6.13 8.70 -0.06
N LEU A 12 -5.33 7.95 -0.80
CA LEU A 12 -4.53 8.46 -1.89
C LEU A 12 -4.84 7.66 -3.16
N GLU A 13 -5.36 8.35 -4.16
CA GLU A 13 -5.57 7.78 -5.48
C GLU A 13 -4.34 8.01 -6.34
N ILE A 14 -3.75 6.92 -6.84
CA ILE A 14 -2.48 6.92 -7.56
C ILE A 14 -2.73 6.41 -8.97
N PHE A 15 -2.37 7.22 -9.96
CA PHE A 15 -2.43 6.87 -11.37
C PHE A 15 -1.01 6.88 -11.93
N ALA A 16 -0.55 5.72 -12.39
CA ALA A 16 0.80 5.58 -12.95
C ALA A 16 0.80 4.56 -14.09
N ASP A 17 1.74 4.71 -15.02
CA ASP A 17 1.96 3.74 -16.08
C ASP A 17 2.84 2.57 -15.59
N THR A 18 2.91 1.50 -16.39
CA THR A 18 3.68 0.29 -16.03
C THR A 18 5.19 0.51 -15.87
N THR A 19 5.75 1.59 -16.44
CA THR A 19 7.17 1.93 -16.35
C THR A 19 7.49 2.71 -15.08
N THR A 20 6.59 3.57 -14.62
CA THR A 20 6.83 4.48 -13.48
C THR A 20 6.19 4.01 -12.16
N VAL A 21 5.19 3.12 -12.21
CA VAL A 21 4.42 2.71 -11.01
C VAL A 21 5.28 2.22 -9.85
N ARG A 22 6.37 1.51 -10.14
CA ARG A 22 7.25 0.98 -9.08
C ARG A 22 7.92 2.11 -8.31
N ASP A 23 8.49 3.07 -9.03
CA ASP A 23 9.23 4.18 -8.44
C ASP A 23 8.28 5.14 -7.71
N VAL A 24 7.09 5.40 -8.28
CA VAL A 24 6.06 6.22 -7.63
C VAL A 24 5.59 5.61 -6.30
N LEU A 25 5.27 4.31 -6.29
CA LEU A 25 4.83 3.63 -5.06
C LEU A 25 5.94 3.58 -4.02
N LYS A 26 7.18 3.33 -4.45
CA LYS A 26 8.36 3.36 -3.56
C LYS A 26 8.57 4.75 -2.97
N GLY A 27 8.44 5.79 -3.81
CA GLY A 27 8.38 7.21 -3.47
C GLY A 27 7.45 7.50 -2.29
N ILE A 28 6.17 7.19 -2.50
CA ILE A 28 5.09 7.48 -1.56
C ILE A 28 5.26 6.69 -0.26
N LEU A 29 5.56 5.39 -0.33
CA LEU A 29 5.70 4.55 0.86
C LEU A 29 6.88 5.01 1.72
N ASN A 30 8.03 5.31 1.12
CA ASN A 30 9.18 5.86 1.84
C ASN A 30 8.84 7.19 2.51
N LEU A 31 8.12 8.08 1.84
CA LEU A 31 7.71 9.35 2.41
C LEU A 31 6.77 9.18 3.61
N ILE A 32 5.79 8.27 3.51
CA ILE A 32 4.89 7.92 4.62
C ILE A 32 5.70 7.41 5.81
N PHE A 33 6.60 6.44 5.60
CA PHE A 33 7.42 5.91 6.68
C PHE A 33 8.36 6.95 7.25
N PHE A 34 8.98 7.79 6.43
CA PHE A 34 9.85 8.88 6.89
C PHE A 34 9.15 9.80 7.90
N HIS A 35 7.88 10.14 7.65
CA HIS A 35 7.08 10.98 8.56
C HIS A 35 6.45 10.24 9.74
N ARG A 36 6.63 8.92 9.82
CA ARG A 36 6.04 8.05 10.85
C ARG A 36 7.07 7.18 11.58
N TYR A 37 8.34 7.31 11.23
CA TYR A 37 9.46 6.68 11.90
C TYR A 37 9.95 7.59 13.02
N PHE A 38 9.57 7.24 14.24
CA PHE A 38 9.88 8.03 15.43
C PHE A 38 11.33 7.98 15.94
N PRO A 39 12.13 6.92 15.70
CA PRO A 39 13.53 6.93 16.08
C PRO A 39 14.32 8.05 15.39
N SER A 40 15.38 8.51 16.04
CA SER A 40 16.30 9.45 15.41
C SER A 40 17.04 8.76 14.26
N ILE A 41 16.94 9.35 13.07
CA ILE A 41 17.58 8.86 11.85
C ILE A 41 18.45 9.94 11.24
N ARG A 42 19.46 9.52 10.48
CA ARG A 42 20.10 10.40 9.50
C ARG A 42 19.29 10.28 8.20
N PRO A 43 18.62 11.35 7.74
CA PRO A 43 17.84 11.30 6.52
C PRO A 43 18.74 11.07 5.31
N THR A 44 18.25 10.29 4.37
CA THR A 44 18.78 10.21 3.00
C THR A 44 17.74 10.75 2.03
N THR A 45 18.11 10.88 0.77
CA THR A 45 17.23 11.36 -0.30
C THR A 45 17.35 10.47 -1.51
N PHE A 46 16.27 10.35 -2.27
CA PHE A 46 16.24 9.65 -3.55
C PHE A 46 15.33 10.40 -4.52
N ASP A 47 15.59 10.21 -5.80
CA ASP A 47 14.85 10.87 -6.86
C ASP A 47 13.78 9.93 -7.43
N VAL A 48 12.56 10.46 -7.56
CA VAL A 48 11.42 9.80 -8.20
C VAL A 48 10.76 10.80 -9.12
N LEU A 49 10.76 10.50 -10.42
CA LEU A 49 10.37 11.44 -11.47
C LEU A 49 11.18 12.74 -11.31
N ASP A 50 10.51 13.89 -11.20
CA ASP A 50 11.14 15.21 -11.03
C ASP A 50 11.20 15.65 -9.54
N PHE A 51 10.99 14.73 -8.60
CA PHE A 51 10.98 15.01 -7.16
C PHE A 51 12.16 14.36 -6.44
N THR A 52 12.82 15.13 -5.58
CA THR A 52 13.77 14.62 -4.58
C THR A 52 13.05 14.45 -3.24
N LEU A 53 12.88 13.20 -2.80
CA LEU A 53 12.11 12.84 -1.60
C LEU A 53 13.02 12.36 -0.47
N PRO A 54 12.69 12.65 0.81
CA PRO A 54 13.40 12.08 1.95
C PRO A 54 13.08 10.59 2.11
N ALA A 55 14.08 9.82 2.55
CA ALA A 55 13.96 8.40 2.87
C ALA A 55 14.68 8.04 4.17
N ILE A 56 14.34 6.85 4.66
CA ILE A 56 15.00 6.20 5.79
C ILE A 56 16.06 5.25 5.23
N ASN A 57 17.29 5.31 5.75
CA ASN A 57 18.33 4.35 5.38
C ASN A 57 18.17 3.03 6.17
N ASP A 58 17.16 2.24 5.81
CA ASP A 58 16.85 0.94 6.44
C ASP A 58 16.59 -0.13 5.37
N VAL A 59 17.49 -1.12 5.31
CA VAL A 59 17.47 -2.18 4.28
C VAL A 59 16.27 -3.13 4.43
N ASP A 60 15.81 -3.36 5.66
CA ASP A 60 14.69 -4.27 5.92
C ASP A 60 13.38 -3.60 5.50
N LEU A 61 13.23 -2.30 5.78
CA LEU A 61 12.10 -1.50 5.32
C LEU A 61 12.04 -1.43 3.79
N GLU A 62 13.18 -1.13 3.15
CA GLU A 62 13.29 -1.07 1.69
C GLU A 62 12.91 -2.41 1.03
N THR A 63 13.42 -3.52 1.58
CA THR A 63 13.11 -4.87 1.09
C THR A 63 11.62 -5.20 1.25
N LEU A 64 11.01 -4.78 2.36
CA LEU A 64 9.58 -4.96 2.60
C LEU A 64 8.75 -4.18 1.58
N ILE A 65 9.09 -2.90 1.35
CA ILE A 65 8.43 -2.05 0.36
C ILE A 65 8.51 -2.69 -1.03
N ASP A 66 9.72 -3.06 -1.46
CA ASP A 66 9.96 -3.64 -2.79
C ASP A 66 9.21 -4.96 -2.99
N SER A 67 9.11 -5.79 -1.94
CA SER A 67 8.36 -7.06 -1.94
C SER A 67 6.84 -6.83 -2.12
N ARG A 68 6.28 -5.85 -1.41
CA ARG A 68 4.84 -5.52 -1.50
C ARG A 68 4.48 -4.90 -2.84
N ILE A 69 5.29 -3.97 -3.33
CA ILE A 69 5.13 -3.38 -4.67
C ILE A 69 5.21 -4.48 -5.75
N SER A 70 6.22 -5.35 -5.67
CA SER A 70 6.40 -6.43 -6.65
C SER A 70 5.23 -7.41 -6.66
N SER A 71 4.62 -7.66 -5.51
CA SER A 71 3.41 -8.51 -5.42
C SER A 71 2.20 -7.85 -6.08
N LEU A 72 2.00 -6.54 -5.86
CA LEU A 72 0.92 -5.77 -6.51
C LEU A 72 1.10 -5.74 -8.03
N VAL A 73 2.29 -5.41 -8.52
CA VAL A 73 2.57 -5.32 -9.97
C VAL A 73 2.46 -6.68 -10.65
N ARG A 74 2.90 -7.77 -9.99
CA ARG A 74 2.74 -9.13 -10.54
C ARG A 74 1.27 -9.53 -10.66
N GLN A 75 0.43 -9.15 -9.70
CA GLN A 75 -1.01 -9.38 -9.77
C GLN A 75 -1.64 -8.66 -10.97
N HIS A 76 -1.20 -7.45 -11.31
CA HIS A 76 -1.58 -6.76 -12.55
C HIS A 76 -1.25 -7.60 -13.80
N SER A 77 -0.03 -8.12 -13.93
CA SER A 77 0.39 -8.86 -15.13
C SER A 77 -0.40 -10.16 -15.33
N ALA A 78 -0.79 -10.83 -14.23
CA ALA A 78 -1.58 -12.05 -14.29
C ALA A 78 -3.04 -11.79 -14.70
N THR A 79 -3.64 -10.69 -14.24
CA THR A 79 -5.02 -10.32 -14.61
C THR A 79 -5.13 -9.85 -16.06
N SER A 80 -4.10 -9.19 -16.59
CA SER A 80 -4.07 -8.75 -17.99
C SER A 80 -3.84 -9.89 -19.00
N GLY A 81 -3.34 -11.06 -18.56
CA GLY A 81 -3.02 -12.21 -19.40
C GLY A 81 -4.09 -13.29 -19.51
N GLY A 82 -5.22 -13.18 -18.79
CA GLY A 82 -6.28 -14.21 -18.71
C GLY A 82 -7.24 -14.28 -19.90
N GLY A 83 -6.93 -13.61 -21.02
CA GLY A 83 -7.86 -13.40 -22.13
C GLY A 83 -7.44 -14.02 -23.47
N ILE A 84 -6.68 -15.12 -23.50
CA ILE A 84 -6.44 -15.87 -24.74
C ILE A 84 -6.37 -17.37 -24.43
N HIS A 85 -7.53 -18.03 -24.32
CA HIS A 85 -7.63 -19.47 -24.54
C HIS A 85 -8.20 -19.68 -25.95
N GLU A 86 -7.32 -20.10 -26.86
CA GLU A 86 -7.66 -20.56 -28.20
C GLU A 86 -8.43 -21.89 -28.08
N GLY A 87 -9.73 -21.85 -28.37
CA GLY A 87 -10.57 -23.05 -28.32
C GLY A 87 -12.03 -22.78 -28.70
N GLY A 88 -12.31 -22.76 -30.01
CA GLY A 88 -13.55 -23.25 -30.63
C GLY A 88 -14.92 -22.71 -30.21
N GLY A 89 -15.51 -21.87 -31.07
CA GLY A 89 -16.92 -21.96 -31.50
C GLY A 89 -18.04 -21.44 -30.58
N GLY A 90 -18.77 -20.44 -31.07
CA GLY A 90 -20.22 -20.31 -30.83
C GLY A 90 -20.71 -19.07 -30.06
N GLY A 91 -21.35 -18.15 -30.78
CA GLY A 91 -22.65 -17.58 -30.43
C GLY A 91 -22.77 -16.59 -29.26
N GLY A 92 -22.99 -15.31 -29.61
CA GLY A 92 -24.15 -14.55 -29.12
C GLY A 92 -24.08 -13.82 -27.77
N GLY A 93 -24.00 -12.48 -27.85
CA GLY A 93 -24.83 -11.58 -27.06
C GLY A 93 -24.34 -11.14 -25.67
N GLY A 94 -24.37 -9.83 -25.43
CA GLY A 94 -24.39 -9.24 -24.09
C GLY A 94 -23.30 -8.22 -23.85
N GLY A 95 -23.61 -6.95 -24.11
CA GLY A 95 -22.73 -5.84 -23.77
C GLY A 95 -22.53 -5.69 -22.26
N SER A 96 -21.28 -5.50 -21.87
CA SER A 96 -20.89 -4.82 -20.63
C SER A 96 -19.57 -4.09 -20.89
N GLY A 97 -19.67 -2.77 -21.03
CA GLY A 97 -18.62 -1.75 -21.07
C GLY A 97 -17.17 -2.22 -21.24
N SER A 98 -16.67 -2.13 -22.48
CA SER A 98 -15.27 -1.78 -22.71
C SER A 98 -15.10 -0.31 -22.29
N ALA A 99 -14.51 -0.08 -21.11
CA ALA A 99 -14.12 1.25 -20.65
C ALA A 99 -12.77 1.16 -19.92
N GLY A 100 -11.69 1.45 -20.64
CA GLY A 100 -10.35 1.76 -20.10
C GLY A 100 -9.63 0.62 -19.39
N GLY A 101 -8.80 -0.13 -20.14
CA GLY A 101 -8.01 -1.27 -19.65
C GLY A 101 -6.87 -0.90 -18.69
N GLY A 102 -7.22 -0.47 -17.49
CA GLY A 102 -6.30 -0.34 -16.35
C GLY A 102 -6.70 -1.30 -15.22
N VAL A 103 -5.73 -1.97 -14.60
CA VAL A 103 -5.98 -2.80 -13.41
C VAL A 103 -5.90 -1.90 -12.18
N ARG A 104 -6.86 -2.06 -11.27
CA ARG A 104 -6.89 -1.37 -9.97
C ARG A 104 -6.39 -2.31 -8.88
N GLY A 105 -5.43 -1.85 -8.09
CA GLY A 105 -4.90 -2.53 -6.91
C GLY A 105 -4.94 -1.61 -5.70
N ARG A 106 -4.69 -2.15 -4.50
CA ARG A 106 -4.66 -1.37 -3.26
C ARG A 106 -3.51 -1.80 -2.36
N ILE A 107 -2.86 -0.83 -1.74
CA ILE A 107 -1.93 -1.02 -0.61
C ILE A 107 -2.51 -0.29 0.60
N ALA A 108 -2.48 -0.93 1.76
CA ALA A 108 -2.79 -0.28 3.04
C ALA A 108 -1.53 -0.24 3.91
N VAL A 109 -1.28 0.90 4.55
CA VAL A 109 -0.26 1.07 5.59
C VAL A 109 -0.96 1.40 6.89
N GLU A 110 -0.72 0.60 7.92
CA GLU A 110 -1.38 0.73 9.22
C GLU A 110 -0.32 0.85 10.31
N PHE A 111 -0.46 1.86 11.17
CA PHE A 111 0.43 2.07 12.28
C PHE A 111 -0.23 1.64 13.59
N TYR A 112 0.51 0.87 14.39
CA TYR A 112 0.04 0.29 15.64
C TYR A 112 0.87 0.76 16.83
N GLU A 113 0.22 0.91 17.98
CA GLU A 113 0.85 1.15 19.27
C GLU A 113 0.71 -0.12 20.12
N LYS A 114 1.82 -0.61 20.65
CA LYS A 114 1.81 -1.72 21.60
C LYS A 114 1.51 -1.21 23.01
N ARG A 115 0.26 -1.37 23.45
CA ARG A 115 -0.20 -0.95 24.76
C ARG A 115 -0.17 -2.11 25.75
N ARG A 116 0.63 -1.97 26.80
CA ARG A 116 0.51 -2.85 27.97
C ARG A 116 -0.69 -2.40 28.78
N ARG A 117 -1.71 -3.25 28.92
CA ARG A 117 -2.77 -2.98 29.90
C ARG A 117 -2.12 -2.96 31.28
N ARG A 118 -2.21 -1.83 31.99
CA ARG A 118 -1.89 -1.80 33.42
C ARG A 118 -2.88 -2.74 34.10
N SER A 119 -2.41 -3.94 34.45
CA SER A 119 -3.13 -4.82 35.38
C SER A 119 -3.44 -3.98 36.61
N GLY A 120 -4.74 -3.78 36.88
CA GLY A 120 -5.18 -2.98 38.00
C GLY A 120 -4.64 -3.57 39.29
N ILE A 121 -4.00 -2.73 40.10
CA ILE A 121 -3.40 -3.02 41.42
C ILE A 121 -4.40 -3.62 42.43
N TRP A 122 -5.67 -3.82 42.07
CA TRP A 122 -6.72 -4.40 42.92
C TRP A 122 -7.20 -5.81 42.50
N PHE A 123 -6.84 -6.34 41.33
CA PHE A 123 -7.14 -7.76 41.02
C PHE A 123 -5.87 -8.47 40.54
N GLY A 124 -4.91 -8.56 41.46
CA GLY A 124 -3.72 -9.39 41.28
C GLY A 124 -4.13 -10.87 41.19
N GLY A 125 -4.08 -11.43 39.97
CA GLY A 125 -3.99 -12.89 39.80
C GLY A 125 -4.77 -13.52 38.66
N LEU A 126 -5.81 -12.87 38.10
CA LEU A 126 -6.72 -13.53 37.14
C LEU A 126 -6.80 -12.91 35.75
N ALA A 127 -6.33 -11.67 35.55
CA ALA A 127 -6.38 -11.02 34.24
C ALA A 127 -5.10 -11.32 33.47
N GLY A 128 -5.24 -12.15 32.42
CA GLY A 128 -4.16 -12.59 31.55
C GLY A 128 -3.27 -11.46 31.02
N LYS A 129 -2.04 -11.83 30.71
CA LYS A 129 -0.97 -10.99 30.16
C LYS A 129 -1.36 -10.47 28.77
N GLY A 130 -2.21 -9.46 28.72
CA GLY A 130 -2.75 -8.87 27.49
C GLY A 130 -1.89 -7.72 27.00
N GLU A 131 -0.92 -8.00 26.14
CA GLU A 131 -0.39 -6.99 25.23
C GLU A 131 -1.46 -6.72 24.17
N GLU A 132 -1.91 -5.47 24.05
CA GLU A 132 -2.91 -5.03 23.07
C GLU A 132 -2.21 -4.21 21.99
N GLU A 133 -2.45 -4.51 20.73
CA GLU A 133 -2.03 -3.67 19.60
C GLU A 133 -3.20 -2.78 19.20
N VAL A 134 -2.98 -1.47 19.24
CA VAL A 134 -4.01 -0.47 18.92
C VAL A 134 -3.59 0.25 17.65
N CYS A 135 -4.35 0.07 16.56
CA CYS A 135 -4.15 0.84 15.34
C CYS A 135 -4.47 2.32 15.63
N TRP A 136 -3.55 3.21 15.30
CA TRP A 136 -3.71 4.64 15.54
C TRP A 136 -3.67 5.48 14.26
N GLU A 137 -3.36 4.90 13.08
CA GLU A 137 -3.40 5.59 11.79
C GLU A 137 -3.43 4.60 10.62
N VAL A 138 -4.18 4.94 9.57
CA VAL A 138 -4.30 4.13 8.34
C VAL A 138 -4.11 5.00 7.09
N TRP A 139 -3.32 4.51 6.14
CA TRP A 139 -3.18 5.07 4.79
C TRP A 139 -3.65 4.05 3.76
N ASN A 140 -4.61 4.43 2.94
CA ASN A 140 -5.18 3.64 1.87
C ASN A 140 -4.71 4.19 0.52
N LEU A 141 -3.90 3.40 -0.19
CA LEU A 141 -3.34 3.76 -1.48
C LEU A 141 -4.07 2.96 -2.55
N ASP A 142 -4.97 3.63 -3.27
CA ASP A 142 -5.71 3.05 -4.39
C ASP A 142 -4.93 3.30 -5.68
N VAL A 143 -4.38 2.23 -6.27
CA VAL A 143 -3.45 2.29 -7.39
C VAL A 143 -4.16 1.88 -8.66
N THR A 144 -4.16 2.73 -9.67
CA THR A 144 -4.62 2.43 -11.02
C THR A 144 -3.43 2.40 -11.97
N ILE A 145 -3.13 1.22 -12.52
CA ILE A 145 -2.05 1.04 -13.48
C ILE A 145 -2.61 1.19 -14.88
N ALA A 146 -2.19 2.23 -15.59
CA ALA A 146 -2.60 2.50 -16.96
C ALA A 146 -1.61 1.89 -17.95
N THR A 147 -2.11 1.33 -19.05
CA THR A 147 -1.30 0.97 -20.21
C THR A 147 -1.28 2.14 -21.19
N PRO A 148 -0.11 2.73 -21.53
CA PRO A 148 -0.05 3.78 -22.53
C PRO A 148 -0.54 3.24 -23.88
N ARG A 149 -1.54 3.89 -24.50
CA ARG A 149 -1.88 3.62 -25.91
C ARG A 149 -0.96 4.45 -26.78
N THR A 150 -0.02 3.81 -27.47
CA THR A 150 0.73 4.47 -28.55
C THR A 150 -0.19 4.59 -29.77
N GLU A 151 -0.52 5.81 -30.19
CA GLU A 151 -1.07 6.02 -31.53
C GLU A 151 0.00 5.61 -32.57
N SER A 152 -0.44 4.90 -33.62
CA SER A 152 0.42 4.36 -34.71
C SER A 152 0.48 5.32 -35.88
#